data_AF-A0AA40B0P7-F1
#
_entry.id   AF-A0AA40B0P7-F1
#
_cell.length_a   1.000
_cell.length_b   1.000
_cell.length_c   1.000
_cell.angle_alpha   90.00
_cell.angle_beta   90.00
_cell.angle_gamma   90.00
#
_symmetry.space_group_name_H-M   'P 1'
#
loop_
_entity.id
_entity.type
_entity.pdbx_description
1 polymer ?
#
loop_
_entity_poly.entity_id
_entity_poly.type
_entity_poly.pdbx_seq_one_letter_code
_entity_poly.pdbx_strand_id
1 'polypeptide(L)'
;MRRLSKKSPVSACGGCNVVFYCGTAHQSHDRKEHRATCTKIKATREKLGYEEATLWARPGDFMLPAGAFTNGVGNFWGILDTRDNMRTRFAAADALLKVDNDIVVVKDSLDHFMDILRLCRSDNLSLREIVPGLLLRLDREQEFYDFIKLWTTTDDEVTIMDYTARAIQHCLISTPAVPMPLSPSKI
;
A
#
# COMPACT_ATOMS: atom_id res chain seq x y z
N MET A 1 10.67 26.54 34.42
CA MET A 1 10.34 26.78 33.00
C MET A 1 11.05 25.72 32.16
N ARG A 2 10.32 24.72 31.63
CA ARG A 2 10.90 23.72 30.71
C ARG A 2 11.17 24.39 29.36
N ARG A 3 12.42 24.40 28.90
CA ARG A 3 12.76 24.85 27.55
C ARG A 3 12.06 23.93 26.55
N LEU A 4 11.12 24.44 25.78
CA LEU A 4 10.61 23.78 24.59
C LEU A 4 11.79 23.72 23.59
N SER A 5 12.35 22.52 23.41
CA SER A 5 13.37 22.28 22.39
C SER A 5 12.84 22.68 21.02
N LYS A 6 13.59 23.48 20.26
CA LYS A 6 13.29 23.78 18.85
C LYS A 6 13.23 22.45 18.10
N LYS A 7 12.05 22.04 17.63
CA LYS A 7 11.93 20.90 16.71
C LYS A 7 12.81 21.19 15.49
N SER A 8 13.82 20.36 15.24
CA SER A 8 14.58 20.46 13.99
C SER A 8 13.63 20.22 12.81
N PRO A 9 13.81 20.89 11.68
CA PRO A 9 13.00 20.63 10.50
C PRO A 9 13.19 19.18 10.07
N VAL A 10 12.08 18.44 10.01
CA VAL A 10 12.06 17.05 9.54
C VAL A 10 12.09 17.08 8.02
N SER A 11 13.07 16.42 7.42
CA SER A 11 13.25 16.33 5.96
C SER A 11 12.84 14.95 5.45
N ALA A 12 12.03 14.91 4.38
CA ALA A 12 11.68 13.67 3.71
C ALA A 12 12.85 13.12 2.86
N CYS A 13 12.88 11.81 2.65
CA CYS A 13 13.78 11.18 1.68
C CYS A 13 13.47 11.71 0.27
N GLY A 14 14.37 12.46 -0.37
CA GLY A 14 14.12 13.05 -1.69
C GLY A 14 13.93 12.05 -2.84
N GLY A 15 14.11 10.75 -2.60
CA GLY A 15 13.83 9.70 -3.58
C GLY A 15 12.39 9.18 -3.47
N CYS A 16 12.05 8.57 -2.35
CA CYS A 16 10.74 7.95 -2.14
C CYS A 16 9.69 8.92 -1.56
N ASN A 17 10.10 9.99 -0.89
CA ASN A 17 9.23 10.92 -0.15
C ASN A 17 8.32 10.25 0.89
N VAL A 18 8.69 9.06 1.39
CA VAL A 18 7.91 8.27 2.35
C VAL A 18 8.55 8.24 3.73
N VAL A 19 9.89 8.18 3.80
CA VAL A 19 10.62 8.18 5.08
C VAL A 19 11.02 9.61 5.45
N PHE A 20 10.89 9.93 6.74
CA PHE A 20 11.20 11.23 7.31
C PHE A 20 12.38 11.15 8.27
N TYR A 21 13.30 12.12 8.18
CA TYR A 21 14.50 12.18 9.01
C TYR A 21 14.57 13.53 9.73
N CYS A 22 15.04 13.54 10.97
CA CYS A 22 15.24 14.80 11.72
C CYS A 22 16.50 15.59 11.28
N GLY A 23 17.27 15.05 10.32
CA GLY A 23 18.43 15.68 9.73
C GLY A 23 19.17 14.78 8.74
N THR A 24 20.10 15.37 7.98
CA THR A 24 20.87 14.69 6.91
C THR A 24 21.79 13.58 7.43
N ALA A 25 22.23 13.67 8.69
CA ALA A 25 23.03 12.63 9.35
C ALA A 25 22.24 11.31 9.48
N HIS A 26 21.01 11.35 9.98
CA HIS A 26 20.17 10.16 10.11
C HIS A 26 19.74 9.61 8.75
N GLN A 27 19.47 10.48 7.77
CA GLN A 27 19.22 10.06 6.40
C GLN A 27 20.43 9.33 5.79
N SER A 28 21.64 9.82 6.02
CA SER A 28 22.87 9.21 5.48
C SER A 28 23.17 7.87 6.13
N HIS A 29 22.87 7.71 7.41
CA HIS A 29 23.00 6.44 8.13
C HIS A 29 22.02 5.39 7.60
N ASP A 30 20.73 5.74 7.52
CA ASP A 30 19.68 4.83 7.03
C ASP A 30 19.79 4.53 5.52
N ARG A 31 20.49 5.37 4.74
CA ARG A 31 20.62 5.22 3.28
C ARG A 31 20.98 3.81 2.84
N LYS A 32 21.86 3.09 3.55
CA LYS A 32 22.27 1.73 3.15
C LYS A 32 21.13 0.71 3.25
N GLU A 33 20.34 0.78 4.33
CA GLU A 33 19.23 -0.13 4.61
C GLU A 33 18.00 0.25 3.77
N HIS A 34 17.66 1.54 3.73
CA HIS A 34 16.49 2.05 3.02
C HIS A 34 16.64 2.06 1.48
N ARG A 35 17.85 2.10 0.91
CA ARG A 35 18.07 2.29 -0.54
C ARG A 35 17.32 1.30 -1.43
N ALA A 36 17.27 0.03 -1.05
CA ALA A 36 16.59 -0.99 -1.84
C ALA A 36 15.08 -0.69 -1.93
N THR A 37 14.44 -0.44 -0.78
CA THR A 37 13.03 -0.07 -0.68
C THR A 37 12.75 1.26 -1.37
N CYS A 38 13.61 2.27 -1.17
CA CYS A 38 13.52 3.58 -1.81
C CYS A 38 13.49 3.48 -3.34
N THR A 39 14.42 2.72 -3.90
CA THR A 39 14.53 2.53 -5.35
C THR A 39 13.30 1.81 -5.88
N LYS A 40 12.81 0.79 -5.16
CA LYS A 40 11.62 0.05 -5.54
C LYS A 40 10.39 0.96 -5.57
N ILE A 41 10.15 1.76 -4.52
CA ILE A 41 9.02 2.70 -4.45
C ILE A 41 9.06 3.71 -5.60
N LYS A 42 10.23 4.28 -5.86
CA LYS A 42 10.39 5.24 -6.96
C LYS A 42 10.06 4.59 -8.31
N ALA A 43 10.66 3.43 -8.60
CA ALA A 43 10.46 2.73 -9.86
C ALA A 43 9.00 2.27 -10.05
N THR A 44 8.33 1.77 -9.01
CA THR A 44 6.93 1.33 -9.11
C THR A 44 5.98 2.51 -9.28
N ARG A 45 6.22 3.66 -8.64
CA ARG A 45 5.42 4.89 -8.84
C ARG A 45 5.58 5.46 -10.24
N GLU A 46 6.81 5.55 -10.74
CA GLU A 46 7.08 6.01 -12.11
C GLU A 46 6.41 5.10 -13.13
N LYS A 47 6.55 3.78 -12.96
CA LYS A 47 5.90 2.81 -13.84
C LYS A 47 4.37 2.92 -13.75
N LEU A 48 3.80 3.04 -12.55
CA LEU A 48 2.35 3.18 -12.38
C LEU A 48 1.83 4.42 -13.12
N GLY A 49 2.51 5.55 -12.96
CA GLY A 49 2.16 6.79 -13.67
C GLY A 49 2.21 6.63 -15.19
N TYR A 50 3.21 5.92 -15.71
CA TYR A 50 3.31 5.61 -17.14
C TYR A 50 2.15 4.73 -17.64
N GLU A 51 1.84 3.64 -16.93
CA GLU A 51 0.74 2.74 -17.29
C GLU A 51 -0.61 3.47 -17.24
N GLU A 52 -0.85 4.27 -16.20
CA GLU A 52 -2.09 5.06 -16.08
C GLU A 52 -2.21 6.10 -17.19
N ALA A 53 -1.14 6.85 -17.47
CA ALA A 53 -1.14 7.84 -18.55
C ALA A 53 -1.38 7.18 -19.91
N THR A 54 -0.80 6.00 -20.15
CA THR A 54 -1.00 5.23 -21.39
C THR A 54 -2.45 4.80 -21.54
N LEU A 55 -3.08 4.30 -20.48
CA LEU A 55 -4.49 3.90 -20.49
C LEU A 55 -5.45 5.08 -20.65
N TRP A 56 -5.14 6.24 -20.06
CA TRP A 56 -5.93 7.47 -20.23
C TRP A 56 -5.83 8.04 -21.65
N ALA A 57 -4.66 7.98 -22.28
CA ALA A 57 -4.43 8.54 -23.61
C ALA A 57 -5.01 7.67 -24.74
N ARG A 58 -5.34 6.40 -24.46
CA ARG A 58 -5.88 5.50 -25.48
C ARG A 58 -7.34 5.81 -25.81
N PRO A 59 -7.69 6.01 -27.10
CA PRO A 59 -9.05 6.34 -27.52
C PRO A 59 -10.04 5.17 -27.41
N GLY A 60 -9.56 3.97 -27.08
CA GLY A 60 -10.33 2.73 -27.09
C GLY A 60 -10.29 2.01 -28.44
N ASP A 61 -10.43 0.68 -28.40
CA ASP A 61 -10.50 -0.21 -29.56
C ASP A 61 -11.40 -1.42 -29.24
N PHE A 62 -11.39 -2.45 -30.09
CA PHE A 62 -12.20 -3.65 -29.90
C PHE A 62 -11.86 -4.40 -28.58
N MET A 63 -10.60 -4.34 -28.13
CA MET A 63 -10.10 -5.05 -26.95
C MET A 63 -10.08 -4.19 -25.68
N LEU A 64 -9.92 -2.88 -25.81
CA LEU A 64 -9.86 -1.93 -24.71
C LEU A 64 -10.97 -0.88 -24.85
N PRO A 65 -11.95 -0.82 -23.92
CA PRO A 65 -12.96 0.22 -23.96
C PRO A 65 -12.33 1.62 -23.83
N ALA A 66 -12.89 2.60 -24.55
CA ALA A 66 -12.55 4.00 -24.37
C ALA A 66 -12.76 4.42 -22.90
N GLY A 67 -11.84 5.19 -22.32
CA GLY A 67 -11.94 5.57 -20.91
C GLY A 67 -11.93 4.34 -19.98
N ALA A 68 -10.87 3.53 -20.07
CA ALA A 68 -10.76 2.25 -19.39
C ALA A 68 -11.15 2.32 -17.90
N PHE A 69 -10.71 3.33 -17.15
CA PHE A 69 -10.99 3.49 -15.71
C PHE A 69 -12.45 3.78 -15.35
N THR A 70 -13.28 4.10 -16.34
CA THR A 70 -14.73 4.30 -16.18
C THR A 70 -15.50 3.13 -16.77
N ASN A 71 -15.17 2.72 -17.99
CA ASN A 71 -15.95 1.73 -18.74
C ASN A 71 -15.47 0.29 -18.55
N GLY A 72 -14.26 0.09 -18.02
CA GLY A 72 -13.71 -1.22 -17.70
C GLY A 72 -13.91 -1.66 -16.23
N VAL A 73 -14.48 -0.80 -15.38
CA VAL A 73 -14.62 -1.04 -13.93
C VAL A 73 -15.29 -2.38 -13.65
N GLY A 74 -14.75 -3.12 -12.67
CA GLY A 74 -15.16 -4.48 -12.33
C GLY A 74 -14.56 -5.57 -13.21
N ASN A 75 -14.14 -5.25 -14.45
CA ASN A 75 -13.62 -6.19 -15.44
C ASN A 75 -12.16 -5.90 -15.88
N PHE A 76 -11.39 -5.11 -15.13
CA PHE A 76 -10.01 -4.75 -15.50
C PHE A 76 -9.09 -5.96 -15.70
N TRP A 77 -9.37 -7.08 -15.04
CA TRP A 77 -8.55 -8.28 -15.24
C TRP A 77 -8.90 -9.04 -16.52
N GLY A 78 -10.12 -8.88 -17.03
CA GLY A 78 -10.55 -9.45 -18.30
C GLY A 78 -9.91 -8.77 -19.51
N ILE A 79 -9.60 -7.49 -19.40
CA ILE A 79 -8.94 -6.70 -20.44
C ILE A 79 -7.42 -6.88 -20.32
N LEU A 80 -6.78 -7.37 -21.39
CA LEU A 80 -5.36 -7.73 -21.36
C LEU A 80 -4.46 -6.51 -21.09
N ASP A 81 -4.74 -5.39 -21.75
CA ASP A 81 -3.92 -4.19 -21.70
C ASP A 81 -3.93 -3.49 -20.34
N THR A 82 -4.95 -3.74 -19.51
CA THR A 82 -5.05 -3.13 -18.17
C THR A 82 -4.35 -3.97 -17.10
N ARG A 83 -3.93 -5.20 -17.38
CA ARG A 83 -3.33 -6.10 -16.37
C ARG A 83 -2.01 -5.57 -15.82
N ASP A 84 -1.20 -4.94 -16.66
CA ASP A 84 0.09 -4.42 -16.22
C ASP A 84 -0.05 -3.20 -15.33
N ASN A 85 -1.07 -2.37 -15.55
CA ASN A 85 -1.48 -1.34 -14.60
C ASN A 85 -1.83 -1.96 -13.23
N MET A 86 -2.68 -2.98 -13.21
CA MET A 86 -3.13 -3.65 -11.98
C MET A 86 -1.96 -4.24 -11.18
N ARG A 87 -1.05 -4.96 -11.86
CA ARG A 87 0.15 -5.53 -11.24
C ARG A 87 1.10 -4.46 -10.72
N THR A 88 1.28 -3.39 -11.50
CA THR A 88 2.18 -2.29 -11.11
C THR A 88 1.62 -1.52 -9.92
N ARG A 89 0.30 -1.31 -9.87
CA ARG A 89 -0.38 -0.71 -8.73
C ARG A 89 -0.25 -1.56 -7.46
N PHE A 90 -0.42 -2.87 -7.58
CA PHE A 90 -0.15 -3.79 -6.47
C PHE A 90 1.30 -3.66 -6.01
N ALA A 91 2.25 -3.67 -6.93
CA ALA A 91 3.68 -3.56 -6.61
C ALA A 91 4.03 -2.21 -5.95
N ALA A 92 3.33 -1.12 -6.29
CA ALA A 92 3.47 0.17 -5.65
C ALA A 92 3.03 0.13 -4.19
N ALA A 93 1.82 -0.39 -3.92
CA ALA A 93 1.30 -0.58 -2.56
C ALA A 93 2.16 -1.56 -1.72
N ASP A 94 2.56 -2.70 -2.29
CA ASP A 94 3.47 -3.66 -1.63
C ASP A 94 4.82 -3.03 -1.28
N ALA A 95 5.36 -2.17 -2.16
CA ALA A 95 6.62 -1.48 -1.88
C ALA A 95 6.47 -0.46 -0.75
N LEU A 96 5.32 0.20 -0.64
CA LEU A 96 5.02 1.13 0.45
C LEU A 96 4.97 0.40 1.80
N LEU A 97 4.27 -0.73 1.88
CA LEU A 97 4.15 -1.53 3.11
C LEU A 97 5.47 -2.14 3.62
N LYS A 98 6.57 -2.03 2.86
CA LYS A 98 7.92 -2.45 3.28
C LYS A 98 8.72 -1.35 3.94
N VAL A 99 8.21 -0.12 3.93
CA VAL A 99 8.72 0.95 4.78
C VAL A 99 8.06 0.84 6.14
N ASP A 100 8.74 1.32 7.19
CA ASP A 100 8.19 1.38 8.54
C ASP A 100 6.72 1.81 8.55
N ASN A 101 5.98 1.14 9.43
CA ASN A 101 4.52 1.06 9.45
C ASN A 101 3.81 2.36 9.88
N ASP A 102 4.16 3.49 9.26
CA ASP A 102 3.47 4.76 9.43
C ASP A 102 2.02 4.65 8.91
N ILE A 103 1.08 5.19 9.69
CA ILE A 103 -0.36 5.24 9.38
C ILE A 103 -0.60 5.82 7.98
N VAL A 104 0.17 6.82 7.56
CA VAL A 104 0.05 7.44 6.23
C VAL A 104 0.36 6.42 5.13
N VAL A 105 1.41 5.62 5.31
CA VAL A 105 1.83 4.59 4.35
C VAL A 105 0.81 3.47 4.25
N VAL A 106 0.25 3.05 5.39
CA VAL A 106 -0.80 2.03 5.43
C VAL A 106 -2.05 2.51 4.72
N LYS A 107 -2.44 3.77 4.94
CA LYS A 107 -3.59 4.38 4.28
C LYS A 107 -3.39 4.45 2.76
N ASP A 108 -2.25 4.97 2.30
CA ASP A 108 -1.94 5.05 0.86
C ASP A 108 -1.97 3.66 0.19
N SER A 109 -1.43 2.64 0.87
CA SER A 109 -1.42 1.27 0.38
C SER A 109 -2.84 0.67 0.33
N LEU A 110 -3.65 0.94 1.36
CA LEU A 110 -5.05 0.52 1.39
C LEU A 110 -5.85 1.16 0.26
N ASP A 111 -5.65 2.45 -0.02
CA ASP A 111 -6.34 3.15 -1.10
C ASP A 111 -6.04 2.51 -2.47
N HIS A 112 -4.77 2.16 -2.72
CA HIS A 112 -4.40 1.41 -3.92
C HIS A 112 -5.07 0.03 -4.02
N PHE A 113 -5.10 -0.73 -2.92
CA PHE A 113 -5.72 -2.05 -2.91
C PHE A 113 -7.25 -1.99 -3.06
N MET A 114 -7.90 -1.02 -2.42
CA MET A 114 -9.34 -0.79 -2.58
C MET A 114 -9.68 -0.38 -4.02
N ASP A 115 -8.87 0.44 -4.67
CA ASP A 115 -9.09 0.79 -6.07
C ASP A 115 -8.85 -0.41 -7.00
N ILE A 116 -7.88 -1.29 -6.70
CA ILE A 116 -7.74 -2.57 -7.41
C ILE A 116 -9.00 -3.42 -7.28
N LEU A 117 -9.57 -3.57 -6.08
CA LEU A 117 -10.79 -4.34 -5.87
C LEU A 117 -12.02 -3.71 -6.57
N ARG A 118 -12.07 -2.37 -6.66
CA ARG A 118 -13.09 -1.66 -7.45
C ARG A 118 -12.94 -1.98 -8.95
N LEU A 119 -11.71 -1.97 -9.46
CA LEU A 119 -11.42 -2.24 -10.88
C LEU A 119 -11.55 -3.73 -11.24
N CYS A 120 -11.25 -4.63 -10.32
CA CYS A 120 -11.28 -6.09 -10.48
C CYS A 120 -12.06 -6.74 -9.33
N ARG A 121 -13.35 -6.99 -9.57
CA ARG A 121 -14.24 -7.58 -8.56
C ARG A 121 -13.87 -9.03 -8.23
N SER A 122 -13.36 -9.76 -9.22
CA SER A 122 -12.94 -11.17 -9.08
C SER A 122 -11.73 -11.39 -8.17
N ASP A 123 -11.03 -10.30 -7.77
CA ASP A 123 -9.87 -10.34 -6.88
C ASP A 123 -8.77 -11.33 -7.31
N ASN A 124 -8.28 -11.19 -8.54
CA ASN A 124 -7.23 -12.06 -9.07
C ASN A 124 -5.84 -11.85 -8.43
N LEU A 125 -5.70 -10.91 -7.50
CA LEU A 125 -4.47 -10.60 -6.77
C LEU A 125 -4.60 -10.90 -5.27
N SER A 126 -5.66 -11.60 -4.85
CA SER A 126 -5.89 -12.04 -3.47
C SER A 126 -5.87 -10.91 -2.43
N LEU A 127 -6.35 -9.73 -2.81
CA LEU A 127 -6.41 -8.54 -1.94
C LEU A 127 -7.44 -8.66 -0.82
N ARG A 128 -8.47 -9.51 -0.97
CA ARG A 128 -9.43 -9.81 0.10
C ARG A 128 -8.73 -10.36 1.35
N GLU A 129 -7.56 -10.95 1.21
CA GLU A 129 -6.76 -11.47 2.33
C GLU A 129 -5.88 -10.41 3.00
N ILE A 130 -5.51 -9.36 2.26
CA ILE A 130 -4.57 -8.33 2.69
C ILE A 130 -5.32 -7.12 3.31
N VAL A 131 -6.39 -6.67 2.65
CA VAL A 131 -7.16 -5.47 3.03
C VAL A 131 -7.64 -5.51 4.48
N PRO A 132 -8.19 -6.62 5.02
CA PRO A 132 -8.63 -6.65 6.41
C PRO A 132 -7.50 -6.36 7.40
N GLY A 133 -6.29 -6.88 7.14
CA GLY A 133 -5.12 -6.60 7.98
C GLY A 133 -4.73 -5.12 7.99
N LEU A 134 -4.87 -4.42 6.86
CA LEU A 134 -4.61 -2.99 6.78
C LEU A 134 -5.68 -2.16 7.50
N LEU A 135 -6.94 -2.55 7.43
CA LEU A 135 -8.04 -1.88 8.14
C LEU A 135 -7.83 -1.96 9.66
N LEU A 136 -7.40 -3.11 10.17
CA LEU A 136 -7.04 -3.28 11.59
C LEU A 136 -5.86 -2.39 11.99
N ARG A 137 -4.82 -2.28 11.14
CA ARG A 137 -3.66 -1.39 11.39
C ARG A 137 -4.03 0.09 11.44
N LEU A 138 -5.15 0.47 10.86
CA LEU A 138 -5.69 1.83 10.86
C LEU A 138 -6.77 2.06 11.92
N ASP A 139 -7.03 1.07 12.79
CA ASP A 139 -8.10 1.11 13.79
C ASP A 139 -9.51 1.33 13.18
N ARG A 140 -9.72 0.81 11.96
CA ARG A 140 -10.99 0.92 11.21
C ARG A 140 -11.83 -0.35 11.37
N GLU A 141 -12.13 -0.72 12.61
CA GLU A 141 -12.77 -2.00 12.97
C GLU A 141 -14.15 -2.19 12.31
N GLN A 142 -14.97 -1.13 12.22
CA GLN A 142 -16.28 -1.20 11.59
C GLN A 142 -16.16 -1.54 10.09
N GLU A 143 -15.24 -0.88 9.39
CA GLU A 143 -15.00 -1.14 7.97
C GLU A 143 -14.39 -2.50 7.73
N PHE A 144 -13.52 -2.98 8.64
CA PHE A 144 -13.04 -4.36 8.64
C PHE A 144 -14.21 -5.35 8.71
N TYR A 145 -15.14 -5.15 9.64
CA TYR A 145 -16.29 -6.03 9.80
C TYR A 145 -17.20 -6.01 8.57
N ASP A 146 -17.52 -4.81 8.07
CA ASP A 146 -18.36 -4.63 6.88
C ASP A 146 -17.71 -5.25 5.64
N PHE A 147 -16.39 -5.10 5.49
CA PHE A 147 -15.62 -5.71 4.40
C PHE A 147 -15.68 -7.23 4.45
N ILE A 148 -15.35 -7.84 5.60
CA ILE A 148 -15.39 -9.31 5.73
C ILE A 148 -16.81 -9.81 5.47
N LYS A 149 -17.82 -9.20 6.11
CA LYS A 149 -19.21 -9.60 5.96
C LYS A 149 -19.64 -9.60 4.49
N LEU A 150 -19.35 -8.51 3.78
CA LEU A 150 -19.68 -8.36 2.35
C LEU A 150 -19.13 -9.52 1.52
N TRP A 151 -17.88 -9.91 1.75
CA TRP A 151 -17.21 -10.92 0.93
C TRP A 151 -17.47 -12.37 1.39
N THR A 152 -17.73 -12.61 2.67
CA THR A 152 -18.14 -13.93 3.16
C THR A 152 -19.59 -14.27 2.81
N THR A 153 -20.46 -13.26 2.59
CA THR A 153 -21.83 -13.53 2.10
C THR A 153 -21.89 -13.83 0.59
N THR A 154 -20.79 -13.62 -0.13
CA THR A 154 -20.69 -13.88 -1.57
C THR A 154 -19.91 -15.14 -1.94
N ASP A 155 -19.15 -15.70 -1.00
CA ASP A 155 -18.43 -16.98 -1.15
C ASP A 155 -19.07 -18.01 -0.22
N ASP A 156 -19.70 -19.05 -0.77
CA ASP A 156 -20.50 -20.03 -0.01
C ASP A 156 -19.69 -20.93 0.96
N GLU A 157 -18.35 -20.81 0.99
CA GLU A 157 -17.49 -21.79 1.69
C GLU A 157 -16.50 -21.22 2.74
N VAL A 158 -16.42 -19.89 2.97
CA VAL A 158 -15.40 -19.32 3.89
C VAL A 158 -16.01 -18.67 5.13
N THR A 159 -15.64 -19.18 6.31
CA THR A 159 -16.10 -18.61 7.59
C THR A 159 -15.29 -17.37 7.99
N ILE A 160 -15.92 -16.45 8.72
CA ILE A 160 -15.30 -15.21 9.22
C ILE A 160 -13.99 -15.49 10.00
N MET A 161 -13.90 -16.65 10.66
CA MET A 161 -12.74 -17.06 11.47
C MET A 161 -11.48 -17.33 10.63
N ASP A 162 -11.62 -17.81 9.38
CA ASP A 162 -10.47 -18.06 8.50
C ASP A 162 -9.89 -16.76 7.95
N TYR A 163 -10.75 -15.78 7.65
CA TYR A 163 -10.31 -14.44 7.23
C TYR A 163 -9.57 -13.71 8.35
N THR A 164 -10.06 -13.78 9.58
CA THR A 164 -9.42 -13.11 10.71
C THR A 164 -8.04 -13.72 11.01
N ALA A 165 -7.90 -15.05 10.97
CA ALA A 165 -6.61 -15.72 11.17
C ALA A 165 -5.57 -15.31 10.10
N ARG A 166 -5.97 -15.24 8.83
CA ARG A 166 -5.08 -14.85 7.72
C ARG A 166 -4.72 -13.37 7.76
N ALA A 167 -5.68 -12.50 8.10
CA ALA A 167 -5.44 -11.07 8.27
C ALA A 167 -4.46 -10.78 9.41
N ILE A 168 -4.58 -11.50 10.53
CA ILE A 168 -3.65 -11.41 11.67
C ILE A 168 -2.26 -11.90 11.25
N GLN A 169 -2.15 -13.04 10.56
CA GLN A 169 -0.88 -13.57 10.07
C GLN A 169 -0.15 -12.56 9.17
N HIS A 170 -0.85 -11.92 8.22
CA HIS A 170 -0.28 -10.90 7.35
C HIS A 170 0.12 -9.61 8.10
N CYS A 171 -0.67 -9.21 9.09
CA CYS A 171 -0.36 -8.08 9.97
C CYS A 171 0.94 -8.31 10.75
N LEU A 172 1.16 -9.54 11.23
CA LEU A 172 2.37 -9.91 11.98
C LEU A 172 3.62 -10.04 11.08
N ILE A 173 3.50 -10.62 9.89
CA ILE A 173 4.63 -10.84 8.95
C ILE A 173 5.18 -9.53 8.37
N SER A 174 4.36 -8.48 8.28
CA SER A 174 4.77 -7.17 7.76
C SER A 174 5.29 -6.19 8.82
N THR A 175 5.58 -6.68 10.04
CA THR A 175 6.32 -5.89 11.04
C THR A 175 7.83 -6.09 10.85
N PRO A 176 8.59 -5.07 10.42
CA PRO A 176 10.02 -5.09 10.68
C PRO A 176 10.20 -5.05 12.21
N ALA A 177 11.07 -5.92 12.73
CA ALA A 177 11.46 -5.89 14.12
C ALA A 177 12.04 -4.52 14.43
N VAL A 178 11.29 -3.67 15.13
CA VAL A 178 11.79 -2.39 15.62
C VAL A 178 12.98 -2.70 16.54
N PRO A 179 14.20 -2.25 16.22
CA PRO A 179 15.28 -2.30 17.18
C PRO A 179 14.86 -1.42 18.35
N MET A 180 14.68 -2.06 19.50
CA MET A 180 14.40 -1.43 20.78
C MET A 180 15.34 -0.22 20.95
N PRO A 181 14.83 0.99 21.22
CA PRO A 181 15.69 2.16 21.36
C PRO A 181 16.67 1.90 22.50
N LEU A 182 17.97 1.90 22.18
CA LEU A 182 19.02 1.89 23.18
C LEU A 182 18.76 3.05 24.14
N SER A 183 18.78 2.70 25.43
CA SER A 183 18.50 3.61 26.53
C SER A 183 19.27 4.94 26.40
N PRO A 184 18.71 6.05 26.92
CA PRO A 184 19.40 7.33 26.85
C PRO A 184 20.71 7.24 27.63
N SER A 185 21.83 7.34 26.91
CA SER A 185 23.14 7.60 27.45
C SER A 185 23.06 8.89 28.27
N LYS A 186 23.33 8.76 29.57
CA LYS A 186 23.50 9.87 30.49
C LYS A 186 24.56 10.83 29.95
N ILE A 187 24.16 12.05 29.60
CA ILE A 187 24.99 13.27 29.63
C ILE A 187 24.12 14.37 30.23
#